data_AF-A0A7J7IJT7-F1
#
_entry.id   AF-A0A7J7IJT7-F1
#
_cell.length_a   1.000
_cell.length_b   1.000
_cell.length_c   1.000
_cell.angle_alpha   90.00
_cell.angle_beta   90.00
_cell.angle_gamma   90.00
#
_symmetry.space_group_name_H-M   'P 1'
#
loop_
_entity.id
_entity.type
_entity.pdbx_description
1 polymer ?
#
loop_
_entity_poly.entity_id
_entity_poly.type
_entity_poly.pdbx_seq_one_letter_code
_entity_poly.pdbx_strand_id
1 'polypeptide(L)'
;MVPAKHVAGSSDIVYNFAIGSNVNTDRLRSRARWLGTGASIEYLSAEPAVLRGYRVVFNTPGFPPAEPAFCSVRACECGAGARCPSQVHGVLYAFDRASYELLWVTEGGLGGREATSSYVERPVLVETYAQPGVQREALIFETRPNRTVERWYRDWLRSGSYRRRWLASEFSCVSTSAMHVLERELAAQRSVSTRARIKALPARAVDGSKSPPLWYAQHAHVLETIEALPEDHPDRLALELERVLIRPSMRYLGLIRDGAMHSGLDADYRQLLETYMVHWRVSCPCAGRPQPLQAWITAFVNMSTPGFFRLMWWAHTMHRGHLLRLLHGIWDRLFRRVLSFLAMERELHAIRLAQRARTGVPTLQRLLHWGMVWFCSFAILFWAAPAAFMGLLSGTGNFFHVRSSASRSCASPAGRRQMHVAN
;
A
#
# COMPACT_ATOMS: atom_id res chain seq x y z
N MET A 1 -20.24 -12.23 29.15
CA MET A 1 -19.72 -13.61 29.17
C MET A 1 -18.55 -13.65 28.20
N VAL A 2 -17.31 -13.67 28.71
CA VAL A 2 -16.10 -13.80 27.88
C VAL A 2 -15.96 -15.29 27.54
N PRO A 3 -15.92 -15.70 26.26
CA PRO A 3 -15.81 -17.12 25.92
C PRO A 3 -14.49 -17.69 26.44
N ALA A 4 -14.56 -18.91 26.97
CA ALA A 4 -13.40 -19.62 27.50
C ALA A 4 -12.33 -19.76 26.40
N LYS A 5 -11.09 -19.41 26.77
CA LYS A 5 -9.92 -19.46 25.89
C LYS A 5 -9.62 -20.94 25.58
N HIS A 6 -10.09 -21.43 24.44
CA HIS A 6 -9.73 -22.77 23.96
C HIS A 6 -8.21 -22.86 23.82
N VAL A 7 -7.60 -23.80 24.55
CA VAL A 7 -6.19 -24.18 24.34
C VAL A 7 -6.16 -24.99 23.06
N ALA A 8 -5.83 -24.33 21.94
CA ALA A 8 -5.77 -24.96 20.63
C ALA A 8 -4.65 -26.03 20.60
N GLY A 9 -4.95 -27.20 20.03
CA GLY A 9 -3.92 -28.20 19.74
C GLY A 9 -2.90 -27.64 18.74
N SER A 10 -1.70 -28.22 18.67
CA SER A 10 -0.61 -27.73 17.81
C SER A 10 -0.95 -27.72 16.30
N SER A 11 -2.06 -28.33 15.89
CA SER A 11 -2.57 -28.34 14.50
C SER A 11 -3.16 -27.02 14.03
N ASP A 12 -3.38 -26.04 14.92
CA ASP A 12 -4.14 -24.83 14.60
C ASP A 12 -3.27 -23.56 14.50
N ILE A 13 -1.94 -23.69 14.61
CA ILE A 13 -1.01 -22.57 14.47
C ILE A 13 -0.73 -22.32 13.00
N VAL A 14 -0.93 -21.07 12.56
CA VAL A 14 -0.57 -20.60 11.22
C VAL A 14 0.61 -19.65 11.33
N TYR A 15 1.70 -19.96 10.61
CA TYR A 15 2.84 -19.08 10.50
C TYR A 15 2.69 -18.14 9.30
N ASN A 16 2.91 -16.85 9.50
CA ASN A 16 2.92 -15.84 8.43
C ASN A 16 4.21 -15.04 8.47
N PHE A 17 4.88 -14.91 7.32
CA PHE A 17 6.09 -14.12 7.19
C PHE A 17 5.76 -12.73 6.63
N ALA A 18 5.78 -11.72 7.48
CA ALA A 18 5.46 -10.34 7.14
C ALA A 18 6.68 -9.57 6.63
N ILE A 19 6.53 -8.90 5.47
CA ILE A 19 7.60 -8.14 4.79
C ILE A 19 7.21 -6.68 4.46
N GLY A 20 5.94 -6.34 4.63
CA GLY A 20 5.37 -5.02 4.32
C GLY A 20 5.02 -4.24 5.58
N SER A 21 3.96 -3.44 5.53
CA SER A 21 3.48 -2.69 6.70
C SER A 21 3.13 -3.54 7.94
N ASN A 22 2.94 -4.86 7.79
CA ASN A 22 2.74 -5.79 8.90
C ASN A 22 4.02 -6.12 9.68
N VAL A 23 5.20 -5.72 9.19
CA VAL A 23 6.45 -5.71 9.97
C VAL A 23 6.31 -4.77 11.18
N ASN A 24 5.43 -3.77 11.11
CA ASN A 24 5.07 -2.95 12.26
C ASN A 24 3.93 -3.60 13.06
N THR A 25 4.25 -4.07 14.25
CA THR A 25 3.34 -4.79 15.16
C THR A 25 2.10 -3.98 15.54
N ASP A 26 2.24 -2.68 15.80
CA ASP A 26 1.11 -1.81 16.14
C ASP A 26 0.18 -1.65 14.94
N ARG A 27 0.76 -1.53 13.75
CA ARG A 27 -0.01 -1.51 12.50
C ARG A 27 -0.74 -2.83 12.26
N LEU A 28 -0.10 -3.97 12.53
CA LEU A 28 -0.72 -5.29 12.43
C LEU A 28 -1.93 -5.40 13.37
N ARG A 29 -1.75 -5.13 14.67
CA ARG A 29 -2.84 -5.23 15.68
C ARG A 29 -4.02 -4.32 15.38
N SER A 30 -3.75 -3.11 14.86
CA SER A 30 -4.79 -2.12 14.52
C SER A 30 -5.48 -2.38 13.18
N ARG A 31 -5.01 -3.33 12.37
CA ARG A 31 -5.45 -3.52 10.99
C ARG A 31 -6.89 -3.99 10.88
N ALA A 32 -7.38 -4.79 11.84
CA ALA A 32 -8.75 -5.28 11.85
C ALA A 32 -9.77 -4.28 12.41
N ARG A 33 -9.37 -3.10 12.91
CA ARG A 33 -10.29 -2.14 13.56
C ARG A 33 -11.44 -1.66 12.69
N TRP A 34 -11.29 -1.69 11.35
CA TRP A 34 -12.37 -1.32 10.43
C TRP A 34 -13.49 -2.39 10.35
N LEU A 35 -13.22 -3.62 10.82
CA LEU A 35 -14.23 -4.67 10.98
C LEU A 35 -15.08 -4.48 12.26
N GLY A 36 -14.66 -3.60 13.18
CA GLY A 36 -15.36 -3.29 14.42
C GLY A 36 -14.41 -2.82 15.52
N THR A 37 -14.93 -2.09 16.51
CA THR A 37 -14.16 -1.50 17.61
C THR A 37 -13.43 -2.52 18.50
N GLY A 38 -13.88 -3.78 18.52
CA GLY A 38 -13.24 -4.87 19.25
C GLY A 38 -12.35 -5.78 18.41
N ALA A 39 -12.28 -5.57 17.08
CA ALA A 39 -11.51 -6.45 16.20
C ALA A 39 -10.02 -6.07 16.25
N SER A 40 -9.20 -6.96 16.78
CA SER A 40 -7.74 -6.87 16.76
C SER A 40 -7.14 -8.19 16.28
N ILE A 41 -6.02 -8.09 15.57
CA ILE A 41 -5.25 -9.26 15.14
C ILE A 41 -4.25 -9.57 16.24
N GLU A 42 -4.51 -10.62 17.00
CA GLU A 42 -3.60 -11.12 18.04
C GLU A 42 -2.65 -12.16 17.45
N TYR A 43 -1.42 -12.24 17.97
CA TYR A 43 -0.44 -13.25 17.57
C TYR A 43 0.12 -13.93 18.82
N LEU A 44 0.54 -15.18 18.66
CA LEU A 44 1.12 -16.02 19.70
C LEU A 44 2.61 -15.72 19.89
N SER A 45 3.34 -15.49 18.80
CA SER A 45 4.73 -15.05 18.81
C SER A 45 5.06 -14.20 17.59
N ALA A 46 6.13 -13.41 17.70
CA ALA A 46 6.69 -12.59 16.63
C ALA A 46 8.21 -12.68 16.70
N GLU A 47 8.84 -13.23 15.66
CA GLU A 47 10.29 -13.45 15.62
C GLU A 47 10.88 -12.82 14.35
N PRO A 48 12.03 -12.12 14.42
CA PRO A 48 12.73 -11.69 13.21
C PRO A 48 13.21 -12.93 12.44
N ALA A 49 12.99 -12.92 11.12
CA ALA A 49 13.31 -14.04 10.25
C ALA A 49 13.78 -13.59 8.87
N VAL A 50 14.41 -14.50 8.14
CA VAL A 50 14.94 -14.29 6.80
C VAL A 50 14.37 -15.31 5.82
N LEU A 51 13.97 -14.82 4.65
CA LEU A 51 13.52 -15.58 3.49
C LEU A 51 14.60 -15.49 2.40
N ARG A 52 15.27 -16.60 2.11
CA ARG A 52 16.38 -16.66 1.13
C ARG A 52 15.86 -16.97 -0.28
N GLY A 53 16.54 -16.45 -1.30
CA GLY A 53 16.15 -16.66 -2.71
C GLY A 53 15.00 -15.78 -3.18
N TYR A 54 14.67 -14.74 -2.41
CA TYR A 54 13.65 -13.76 -2.73
C TYR A 54 14.22 -12.34 -2.64
N ARG A 55 13.56 -11.40 -3.31
CA ARG A 55 13.81 -9.96 -3.17
C ARG A 55 12.53 -9.21 -2.87
N VAL A 56 12.65 -8.10 -2.14
CA VAL A 56 11.54 -7.16 -1.92
C VAL A 56 11.29 -6.39 -3.20
N VAL A 57 10.03 -6.31 -3.59
CA VAL A 57 9.56 -5.47 -4.69
C VAL A 57 8.40 -4.62 -4.21
N PHE A 58 8.21 -3.43 -4.77
CA PHE A 58 7.04 -2.61 -4.48
C PHE A 58 6.11 -2.62 -5.67
N ASN A 59 5.60 -3.79 -6.07
CA ASN A 59 4.84 -3.94 -7.31
C ASN A 59 3.33 -4.13 -7.08
N THR A 60 2.85 -4.06 -5.85
CA THR A 60 1.41 -4.13 -5.56
C THR A 60 0.79 -2.75 -5.80
N PRO A 61 -0.26 -2.60 -6.61
CA PRO A 61 -0.96 -1.34 -6.77
C PRO A 61 -1.55 -0.89 -5.45
N GLY A 62 -1.21 0.33 -5.04
CA GLY A 62 -1.83 0.93 -3.87
C GLY A 62 -2.97 1.88 -4.24
N PHE A 63 -3.01 3.02 -3.56
CA PHE A 63 -3.95 4.11 -3.79
C PHE A 63 -3.20 5.33 -4.37
N PRO A 64 -2.90 5.37 -5.68
CA PRO A 64 -2.27 6.52 -6.29
C PRO A 64 -3.11 7.78 -6.09
N PRO A 65 -2.49 8.93 -5.81
CA PRO A 65 -1.04 9.16 -5.67
C PRO A 65 -0.49 8.97 -4.24
N ALA A 66 -1.34 8.77 -3.23
CA ALA A 66 -0.93 8.73 -1.82
C ALA A 66 -0.05 7.51 -1.48
N GLU A 67 -0.40 6.34 -2.04
CA GLU A 67 0.33 5.09 -1.90
C GLU A 67 0.46 4.45 -3.28
N PRO A 68 1.43 4.86 -4.10
CA PRO A 68 1.52 4.38 -5.48
C PRO A 68 1.76 2.88 -5.55
N ALA A 69 2.50 2.32 -4.59
CA ALA A 69 2.73 0.89 -4.52
C ALA A 69 2.96 0.36 -3.09
N PHE A 70 2.60 -0.92 -2.89
CA PHE A 70 2.87 -1.68 -1.68
C PHE A 70 3.88 -2.80 -1.91
N CYS A 71 4.50 -3.19 -0.79
CA CYS A 71 5.50 -4.26 -0.72
C CYS A 71 4.91 -5.61 -1.15
N SER A 72 5.74 -6.39 -1.82
CA SER A 72 5.57 -7.79 -2.17
C SER A 72 6.96 -8.43 -2.23
N VAL A 73 7.01 -9.74 -2.49
CA VAL A 73 8.22 -10.46 -2.88
C VAL A 73 8.19 -10.87 -4.33
N ARG A 74 9.38 -11.15 -4.87
CA ARG A 74 9.56 -12.03 -6.03
C ARG A 74 10.67 -13.03 -5.74
N ALA A 75 10.48 -14.27 -6.18
CA ALA A 75 11.57 -15.24 -6.24
C ALA A 75 12.64 -14.71 -7.19
N CYS A 76 13.91 -14.90 -6.84
CA CYS A 76 15.01 -14.47 -7.69
C CYS A 76 15.28 -15.49 -8.81
N GLU A 77 15.70 -14.99 -9.97
CA GLU A 77 15.91 -15.79 -11.20
C GLU A 77 17.12 -16.73 -11.09
N CYS A 78 18.07 -16.40 -10.22
CA CYS A 78 19.17 -17.27 -9.74
C CYS A 78 18.70 -18.63 -9.15
N GLY A 79 17.38 -18.81 -8.95
CA GLY A 79 16.77 -19.97 -8.30
C GLY A 79 16.62 -19.80 -6.79
N ALA A 80 15.55 -20.36 -6.23
CA ALA A 80 15.33 -20.44 -4.79
C ALA A 80 16.31 -21.47 -4.18
N GLY A 81 17.54 -21.05 -3.89
CA GLY A 81 18.56 -21.93 -3.33
C GLY A 81 19.70 -21.16 -2.67
N ALA A 82 20.60 -21.88 -2.00
CA ALA A 82 21.69 -21.34 -1.18
C ALA A 82 22.68 -20.42 -1.93
N ARG A 83 22.64 -20.40 -3.27
CA ARG A 83 23.51 -19.57 -4.10
C ARG A 83 22.97 -18.18 -4.39
N CYS A 84 21.70 -17.91 -4.10
CA CYS A 84 21.19 -16.57 -4.34
C CYS A 84 21.53 -15.65 -3.17
N PRO A 85 22.30 -14.56 -3.40
CA PRO A 85 22.65 -13.62 -2.32
C PRO A 85 21.44 -12.81 -1.85
N SER A 86 20.36 -12.79 -2.63
CA SER A 86 19.13 -12.08 -2.30
C SER A 86 18.38 -12.78 -1.17
N GLN A 87 18.14 -12.01 -0.12
CA GLN A 87 17.33 -12.41 1.02
C GLN A 87 16.39 -11.27 1.42
N VAL A 88 15.21 -11.62 1.90
CA VAL A 88 14.21 -10.70 2.45
C VAL A 88 14.13 -10.92 3.94
N HIS A 89 14.32 -9.86 4.72
CA HIS A 89 14.14 -9.91 6.16
C HIS A 89 12.74 -9.40 6.51
N GLY A 90 12.14 -10.02 7.53
CA GLY A 90 10.77 -9.76 7.92
C GLY A 90 10.48 -10.33 9.30
N VAL A 91 9.20 -10.34 9.68
CA VAL A 91 8.75 -10.85 10.97
C VAL A 91 7.93 -12.11 10.73
N LEU A 92 8.35 -13.22 11.32
CA LEU A 92 7.58 -14.45 11.39
C LEU A 92 6.62 -14.36 12.56
N TYR A 93 5.33 -14.25 12.26
CA TYR A 93 4.27 -14.30 13.25
C TYR A 93 3.69 -15.71 13.34
N ALA A 94 3.45 -16.19 14.55
CA ALA A 94 2.61 -17.34 14.80
C ALA A 94 1.20 -16.87 15.19
N PHE A 95 0.18 -17.36 14.51
CA PHE A 95 -1.22 -17.00 14.73
C PHE A 95 -2.03 -18.22 15.14
N ASP A 96 -3.05 -18.02 15.96
CA ASP A 96 -4.20 -18.94 15.91
C ASP A 96 -4.95 -18.77 14.58
N ARG A 97 -5.69 -19.80 14.16
CA ARG A 97 -6.41 -19.78 12.88
C ARG A 97 -7.37 -18.59 12.74
N ALA A 98 -8.09 -18.21 13.79
CA ALA A 98 -9.08 -17.12 13.71
C ALA A 98 -8.40 -15.75 13.51
N SER A 99 -7.32 -15.49 14.24
CA SER A 99 -6.50 -14.28 14.10
C SER A 99 -5.83 -14.21 12.73
N TYR A 100 -5.38 -15.36 12.19
CA TYR A 100 -4.87 -15.42 10.83
C TYR A 100 -5.93 -15.08 9.78
N GLU A 101 -7.14 -15.61 9.90
CA GLU A 101 -8.23 -15.29 8.95
C GLU A 101 -8.60 -13.80 9.00
N LEU A 102 -8.55 -13.16 10.17
CA LEU A 102 -8.70 -11.70 10.27
C LEU A 102 -7.60 -10.96 9.49
N LEU A 103 -6.34 -11.36 9.66
CA LEU A 103 -5.23 -10.81 8.87
C LEU A 103 -5.48 -10.96 7.38
N TRP A 104 -5.83 -12.17 6.94
CA TRP A 104 -6.12 -12.47 5.54
C TRP A 104 -7.25 -11.60 4.96
N VAL A 105 -8.33 -11.40 5.71
CA VAL A 105 -9.43 -10.48 5.33
C VAL A 105 -8.91 -9.06 5.09
N THR A 106 -7.99 -8.56 5.93
CA THR A 106 -7.42 -7.22 5.78
C THR A 106 -6.49 -7.06 4.57
N GLU A 107 -5.94 -8.15 4.03
CA GLU A 107 -5.12 -8.16 2.81
C GLU A 107 -5.99 -8.30 1.53
N GLY A 108 -7.29 -8.03 1.64
CA GLY A 108 -8.22 -8.01 0.51
C GLY A 108 -8.99 -9.33 0.30
N GLY A 109 -9.03 -10.20 1.32
CA GLY A 109 -9.75 -11.48 1.27
C GLY A 109 -11.28 -11.39 1.17
N LEU A 110 -11.89 -10.21 1.37
CA LEU A 110 -13.35 -10.05 1.41
C LEU A 110 -14.11 -10.55 0.15
N GLY A 111 -13.49 -10.56 -1.03
CA GLY A 111 -14.12 -11.09 -2.24
C GLY A 111 -13.74 -12.54 -2.56
N GLY A 112 -13.29 -13.29 -1.55
CA GLY A 112 -12.87 -14.68 -1.66
C GLY A 112 -11.39 -14.84 -2.03
N ARG A 113 -10.86 -16.05 -1.78
CA ARG A 113 -9.44 -16.41 -2.04
C ARG A 113 -9.02 -16.32 -3.50
N GLU A 114 -9.95 -16.34 -4.45
CA GLU A 114 -9.59 -16.52 -5.86
C GLU A 114 -9.81 -15.30 -6.77
N ALA A 115 -10.70 -14.35 -6.45
CA ALA A 115 -11.15 -13.38 -7.46
C ALA A 115 -10.67 -11.93 -7.26
N THR A 116 -10.51 -11.45 -6.01
CA THR A 116 -10.42 -9.99 -5.78
C THR A 116 -9.18 -9.49 -5.06
N SER A 117 -8.48 -10.33 -4.30
CA SER A 117 -7.29 -9.85 -3.58
C SER A 117 -6.16 -9.49 -4.56
N SER A 118 -5.43 -8.41 -4.25
CA SER A 118 -4.18 -8.08 -4.94
C SER A 118 -3.08 -9.09 -4.62
N TYR A 119 -3.22 -9.83 -3.52
CA TYR A 119 -2.26 -10.81 -3.03
C TYR A 119 -2.73 -12.25 -3.24
N VAL A 120 -1.76 -13.15 -3.18
CA VAL A 120 -1.88 -14.62 -3.16
C VAL A 120 -1.04 -15.10 -1.98
N GLU A 121 -1.58 -16.06 -1.23
CA GLU A 121 -0.82 -16.75 -0.18
C GLU A 121 0.16 -17.72 -0.85
N ARG A 122 1.44 -17.64 -0.47
CA ARG A 122 2.46 -18.56 -0.95
C ARG A 122 3.16 -19.25 0.22
N PRO A 123 3.28 -20.58 0.21
CA PRO A 123 4.12 -21.27 1.19
C PRO A 123 5.58 -20.94 0.91
N VAL A 124 6.32 -20.64 1.97
CA VAL A 124 7.75 -20.33 1.95
C VAL A 124 8.45 -20.97 3.14
N LEU A 125 9.75 -21.21 2.97
CA LEU A 125 10.63 -21.66 4.04
C LEU A 125 11.44 -20.47 4.55
N VAL A 126 11.30 -20.16 5.83
CA VAL A 126 11.97 -19.03 6.48
C VAL A 126 12.83 -19.51 7.64
N GLU A 127 13.89 -18.78 7.93
CA GLU A 127 14.84 -19.07 9.01
C GLU A 127 14.74 -17.96 10.06
N THR A 128 14.45 -18.29 11.31
CA THR A 128 14.41 -17.25 12.37
C THR A 128 15.82 -16.91 12.82
N TYR A 129 16.05 -15.68 13.27
CA TYR A 129 17.40 -15.26 13.71
C TYR A 129 17.85 -16.01 14.96
N ALA A 130 16.90 -16.44 15.79
CA ALA A 130 17.18 -17.19 17.01
C ALA A 130 17.65 -18.62 16.72
N GLN A 131 17.29 -19.19 15.57
CA GLN A 131 17.63 -20.56 15.18
C GLN A 131 18.18 -20.61 13.75
N PRO A 132 19.39 -20.07 13.52
CA PRO A 132 20.01 -20.12 12.20
C PRO A 132 20.13 -21.56 11.68
N GLY A 133 19.89 -21.75 10.39
CA GLY A 133 19.84 -23.05 9.72
C GLY A 133 18.55 -23.86 9.90
N VAL A 134 17.67 -23.49 10.84
CA VAL A 134 16.37 -24.17 11.03
C VAL A 134 15.30 -23.48 10.20
N GLN A 135 14.79 -24.18 9.20
CA GLN A 135 13.72 -23.68 8.35
C GLN A 135 12.34 -23.98 8.95
N ARG A 136 11.45 -23.00 8.90
CA ARG A 136 10.03 -23.12 9.26
C ARG A 136 9.17 -22.80 8.04
N GLU A 137 8.15 -23.61 7.83
CA GLU A 137 7.13 -23.33 6.81
C GLU A 137 6.23 -22.17 7.27
N ALA A 138 6.00 -21.21 6.39
CA ALA A 138 5.17 -20.05 6.64
C ALA A 138 4.43 -19.63 5.37
N LEU A 139 3.36 -18.86 5.53
CA LEU A 139 2.65 -18.21 4.43
C LEU A 139 3.18 -16.79 4.25
N ILE A 140 3.35 -16.36 3.00
CA ILE A 140 3.64 -14.98 2.63
C ILE A 140 2.59 -14.45 1.66
N PHE A 141 2.32 -13.14 1.72
CA PHE A 141 1.48 -12.46 0.74
C PHE A 141 2.33 -11.96 -0.43
N GLU A 142 2.14 -12.54 -1.61
CA GLU A 142 2.78 -12.13 -2.86
C GLU A 142 1.76 -11.49 -3.79
N THR A 143 2.10 -10.39 -4.46
CA THR A 143 1.23 -9.76 -5.46
C THR A 143 0.90 -10.75 -6.55
N ARG A 144 -0.38 -10.84 -6.92
CA ARG A 144 -0.78 -11.66 -8.07
C ARG A 144 -0.07 -11.17 -9.34
N PRO A 145 0.43 -12.08 -10.20
CA PRO A 145 1.06 -11.71 -11.46
C PRO A 145 0.17 -10.85 -12.38
N ASN A 146 -1.16 -10.95 -12.25
CA ASN A 146 -2.11 -10.16 -13.03
C ASN A 146 -2.54 -8.84 -12.36
N ARG A 147 -2.06 -8.54 -11.16
CA ARG A 147 -2.40 -7.35 -10.39
C ARG A 147 -1.18 -6.49 -10.11
N THR A 148 -0.07 -6.64 -10.82
CA THR A 148 1.12 -5.81 -10.53
C THR A 148 0.99 -4.39 -11.11
N VAL A 149 1.72 -3.44 -10.53
CA VAL A 149 1.78 -2.06 -11.01
C VAL A 149 2.33 -1.99 -12.44
N GLU A 150 3.33 -2.80 -12.78
CA GLU A 150 3.88 -2.89 -14.14
C GLU A 150 2.82 -3.30 -15.14
N ARG A 151 2.00 -4.31 -14.81
CA ARG A 151 0.90 -4.74 -15.66
C ARG A 151 -0.18 -3.67 -15.77
N TRP A 152 -0.54 -3.06 -14.65
CA TRP A 152 -1.50 -1.95 -14.63
C TRP A 152 -1.03 -0.79 -15.53
N TYR A 153 0.24 -0.38 -15.43
CA TYR A 153 0.84 0.62 -16.30
C TYR A 153 0.89 0.17 -17.76
N ARG A 154 1.24 -1.08 -18.05
CA ARG A 154 1.29 -1.62 -19.41
C ARG A 154 -0.09 -1.60 -20.07
N ASP A 155 -1.10 -2.08 -19.35
CA ASP A 155 -2.50 -2.09 -19.82
C ASP A 155 -3.01 -0.65 -19.98
N TRP A 156 -2.66 0.23 -19.05
CA TRP A 156 -2.96 1.66 -19.11
C TRP A 156 -2.31 2.34 -20.33
N LEU A 157 -1.02 2.09 -20.60
CA LEU A 157 -0.29 2.61 -21.76
C LEU A 157 -0.86 2.13 -23.10
N ARG A 158 -1.34 0.88 -23.15
CA ARG A 158 -2.01 0.30 -24.33
C ARG A 158 -3.38 0.93 -24.60
N SER A 159 -4.05 1.48 -23.59
CA SER A 159 -5.33 2.17 -23.77
C SER A 159 -5.11 3.56 -24.42
N GLY A 160 -5.20 3.60 -25.76
CA GLY A 160 -4.89 4.79 -26.56
C GLY A 160 -5.72 6.05 -26.27
N SER A 161 -6.80 5.94 -25.50
CA SER A 161 -7.63 7.06 -25.03
C SER A 161 -7.09 7.73 -23.75
N TYR A 162 -6.26 7.04 -22.96
CA TYR A 162 -5.62 7.60 -21.76
C TYR A 162 -4.22 8.14 -22.04
N ARG A 163 -3.42 7.46 -22.88
CA ARG A 163 -2.10 7.96 -23.32
C ARG A 163 -2.19 9.38 -23.88
N ARG A 164 -3.19 9.63 -24.75
CA ARG A 164 -3.44 10.96 -25.35
C ARG A 164 -3.91 12.01 -24.34
N ARG A 165 -4.72 11.64 -23.34
CA ARG A 165 -5.23 12.59 -22.33
C ARG A 165 -4.24 12.88 -21.21
N TRP A 166 -3.41 11.92 -20.85
CA TRP A 166 -2.37 12.09 -19.83
C TRP A 166 -1.23 12.97 -20.34
N LEU A 167 -0.75 12.72 -21.57
CA LEU A 167 0.22 13.59 -22.25
C LEU A 167 -0.32 15.01 -22.50
N ALA A 168 -1.65 15.18 -22.60
CA ALA A 168 -2.29 16.48 -22.81
C ALA A 168 -2.68 17.22 -21.51
N SER A 169 -2.64 16.59 -20.33
CA SER A 169 -2.97 17.23 -19.04
C SER A 169 -1.73 17.79 -18.35
N GLU A 170 -1.87 18.69 -17.38
CA GLU A 170 -0.79 19.35 -16.60
C GLU A 170 0.26 18.40 -15.99
N PHE A 171 -0.01 17.09 -15.97
CA PHE A 171 1.01 16.08 -15.71
C PHE A 171 2.08 15.99 -16.78
N SER A 172 1.95 16.58 -17.97
CA SER A 172 3.06 16.72 -18.92
C SER A 172 4.31 17.32 -18.27
N CYS A 173 4.18 18.23 -17.32
CA CYS A 173 5.37 18.74 -16.62
C CYS A 173 5.98 17.69 -15.69
N VAL A 174 5.18 16.94 -14.91
CA VAL A 174 5.68 15.94 -13.95
C VAL A 174 6.09 14.64 -14.64
N SER A 175 5.36 14.18 -15.64
CA SER A 175 5.66 13.00 -16.43
C SER A 175 6.77 13.25 -17.41
N THR A 176 6.79 14.37 -18.11
CA THR A 176 7.90 14.68 -19.02
C THR A 176 9.12 15.03 -18.19
N SER A 177 9.02 15.71 -17.03
CA SER A 177 10.18 15.88 -16.16
C SER A 177 10.61 14.57 -15.50
N ALA A 178 9.71 13.70 -15.02
CA ALA A 178 10.09 12.43 -14.42
C ALA A 178 10.63 11.45 -15.47
N MET A 179 10.02 11.38 -16.66
CA MET A 179 10.51 10.58 -17.79
C MET A 179 11.79 11.15 -18.37
N HIS A 180 11.97 12.47 -18.41
CA HIS A 180 13.20 13.09 -18.92
C HIS A 180 14.32 13.08 -17.87
N VAL A 181 14.02 13.20 -16.58
CA VAL A 181 14.95 12.91 -15.48
C VAL A 181 15.31 11.43 -15.51
N LEU A 182 14.34 10.55 -15.72
CA LEU A 182 14.56 9.12 -15.92
C LEU A 182 15.45 8.85 -17.14
N GLU A 183 15.16 9.45 -18.28
CA GLU A 183 15.96 9.31 -19.50
C GLU A 183 17.36 9.90 -19.32
N ARG A 184 17.51 11.03 -18.60
CA ARG A 184 18.83 11.60 -18.27
C ARG A 184 19.59 10.77 -17.25
N GLU A 185 18.93 10.23 -16.23
CA GLU A 185 19.55 9.33 -15.26
C GLU A 185 19.94 8.02 -15.93
N LEU A 186 19.07 7.45 -16.78
CA LEU A 186 19.39 6.30 -17.61
C LEU A 186 20.53 6.61 -18.57
N ALA A 187 20.54 7.76 -19.22
CA ALA A 187 21.61 8.16 -20.13
C ALA A 187 22.94 8.39 -19.39
N ALA A 188 22.90 9.02 -18.20
CA ALA A 188 24.07 9.22 -17.34
C ALA A 188 24.58 7.90 -16.72
N GLN A 189 23.67 6.96 -16.44
CA GLN A 189 24.01 5.61 -15.98
C GLN A 189 24.50 4.71 -17.13
N ARG A 190 24.05 4.94 -18.37
CA ARG A 190 24.55 4.25 -19.58
C ARG A 190 25.92 4.79 -20.02
N SER A 191 26.15 6.09 -19.89
CA SER A 191 27.43 6.73 -20.29
C SER A 191 28.58 6.39 -19.33
N VAL A 192 28.27 6.12 -18.06
CA VAL A 192 29.21 5.56 -17.10
C VAL A 192 28.92 4.07 -16.98
N SER A 193 29.61 3.24 -17.76
CA SER A 193 29.50 1.76 -17.69
C SER A 193 29.25 1.31 -16.25
N THR A 194 28.04 0.82 -15.94
CA THR A 194 27.67 0.31 -14.61
C THR A 194 28.73 -0.66 -14.10
N ARG A 195 29.30 -1.45 -15.03
CA ARG A 195 30.44 -2.33 -14.85
C ARG A 195 31.69 -1.63 -14.32
N ALA A 196 32.04 -0.46 -14.85
CA ALA A 196 33.17 0.35 -14.36
C ALA A 196 32.88 0.91 -12.96
N ARG A 197 31.63 1.30 -12.67
CA ARG A 197 31.21 1.77 -11.34
C ARG A 197 31.18 0.64 -10.29
N ILE A 198 30.66 -0.53 -10.64
CA ILE A 198 30.67 -1.74 -9.81
C ILE A 198 32.12 -2.16 -9.54
N LYS A 199 33.00 -2.13 -10.54
CA LYS A 199 34.44 -2.41 -10.39
C LYS A 199 35.21 -1.33 -9.61
N ALA A 200 34.81 -0.06 -9.70
CA ALA A 200 35.50 1.07 -9.06
C ALA A 200 34.98 1.39 -7.65
N LEU A 201 33.81 0.87 -7.27
CA LEU A 201 33.34 0.95 -5.88
C LEU A 201 34.30 0.11 -5.03
N PRO A 202 34.97 0.71 -4.03
CA PRO A 202 35.95 -0.02 -3.25
C PRO A 202 35.23 -1.19 -2.58
N ALA A 203 35.69 -2.42 -2.86
CA ALA A 203 35.31 -3.64 -2.16
C ALA A 203 35.80 -3.63 -0.69
N ARG A 204 35.95 -2.46 -0.07
CA ARG A 204 36.23 -2.33 1.35
C ARG A 204 34.92 -2.54 2.09
N ALA A 205 34.69 -3.80 2.41
CA ALA A 205 33.85 -4.16 3.54
C ALA A 205 34.31 -3.35 4.76
N VAL A 206 33.36 -2.72 5.44
CA VAL A 206 33.63 -1.83 6.57
C VAL A 206 34.22 -2.61 7.77
N ASP A 207 34.08 -3.95 7.83
CA ASP A 207 34.46 -4.74 9.02
C ASP A 207 35.15 -6.09 8.71
N GLY A 208 35.88 -6.23 7.60
CA GLY A 208 36.57 -7.51 7.29
C GLY A 208 35.65 -8.69 6.92
N SER A 209 34.34 -8.48 6.88
CA SER A 209 33.37 -9.33 6.19
C SER A 209 33.76 -9.50 4.72
N LYS A 210 33.84 -10.73 4.21
CA LYS A 210 34.16 -10.98 2.79
C LYS A 210 32.99 -10.69 1.83
N SER A 211 31.81 -10.38 2.36
CA SER A 211 30.60 -10.22 1.56
C SER A 211 30.21 -8.73 1.43
N PRO A 212 29.80 -8.27 0.24
CA PRO A 212 29.29 -6.91 0.07
C PRO A 212 28.00 -6.72 0.88
N PRO A 213 27.67 -5.47 1.29
CA PRO A 213 26.42 -5.18 1.98
C PRO A 213 25.19 -5.69 1.21
N LEU A 214 24.17 -6.17 1.92
CA LEU A 214 22.97 -6.77 1.30
C LEU A 214 22.33 -5.87 0.23
N TRP A 215 22.25 -4.55 0.50
CA TRP A 215 21.67 -3.61 -0.44
C TRP A 215 22.45 -3.53 -1.75
N TYR A 216 23.76 -3.65 -1.67
CA TYR A 216 24.64 -3.65 -2.83
C TYR A 216 24.41 -4.92 -3.64
N ALA A 217 24.37 -6.08 -2.99
CA ALA A 217 24.14 -7.35 -3.66
C ALA A 217 22.79 -7.39 -4.40
N GLN A 218 21.71 -6.90 -3.77
CA GLN A 218 20.40 -6.86 -4.41
C GLN A 218 20.35 -5.88 -5.59
N HIS A 219 20.91 -4.68 -5.42
CA HIS A 219 20.90 -3.68 -6.49
C HIS A 219 21.80 -4.11 -7.66
N ALA A 220 23.00 -4.60 -7.37
CA ALA A 220 23.92 -5.12 -8.38
C ALA A 220 23.27 -6.27 -9.16
N HIS A 221 22.63 -7.22 -8.47
CA HIS A 221 21.94 -8.33 -9.12
C HIS A 221 20.83 -7.86 -10.07
N VAL A 222 20.03 -6.86 -9.69
CA VAL A 222 19.00 -6.29 -10.59
C VAL A 222 19.64 -5.64 -11.81
N LEU A 223 20.72 -4.88 -11.64
CA LEU A 223 21.43 -4.24 -12.76
C LEU A 223 22.08 -5.28 -13.69
N GLU A 224 22.75 -6.28 -13.14
CA GLU A 224 23.33 -7.39 -13.90
C GLU A 224 22.25 -8.15 -14.69
N THR A 225 21.08 -8.37 -14.08
CA THR A 225 19.94 -9.01 -14.74
C THR A 225 19.42 -8.14 -15.90
N ILE A 226 19.25 -6.83 -15.68
CA ILE A 226 18.83 -5.88 -16.73
C ILE A 226 19.82 -5.87 -17.90
N GLU A 227 21.12 -5.88 -17.60
CA GLU A 227 22.19 -5.85 -18.61
C GLU A 227 22.31 -7.17 -19.38
N ALA A 228 22.01 -8.30 -18.74
CA ALA A 228 22.02 -9.61 -19.36
C ALA A 228 20.84 -9.85 -20.32
N LEU A 229 19.73 -9.12 -20.14
CA LEU A 229 18.54 -9.23 -21.00
C LEU A 229 18.69 -8.41 -22.30
N PRO A 230 18.25 -8.94 -23.46
CA PRO A 230 18.16 -8.17 -24.71
C PRO A 230 17.40 -6.84 -24.53
N GLU A 231 17.72 -5.83 -25.33
CA GLU A 231 17.09 -4.49 -25.22
C GLU A 231 15.57 -4.54 -25.43
N ASP A 232 15.08 -5.45 -26.25
CA ASP A 232 13.67 -5.69 -26.57
C ASP A 232 12.99 -6.70 -25.63
N HIS A 233 13.71 -7.24 -24.64
CA HIS A 233 13.14 -8.22 -23.73
C HIS A 233 12.05 -7.60 -22.83
N PRO A 234 10.84 -8.19 -22.73
CA PRO A 234 9.72 -7.60 -22.00
C PRO A 234 10.00 -7.42 -20.49
N ASP A 235 10.83 -8.30 -19.91
CA ASP A 235 11.21 -8.21 -18.50
C ASP A 235 12.25 -7.13 -18.22
N ARG A 236 13.05 -6.73 -19.22
CA ARG A 236 14.00 -5.63 -19.08
C ARG A 236 13.27 -4.32 -18.80
N LEU A 237 12.21 -4.04 -19.55
CA LEU A 237 11.35 -2.89 -19.30
C LEU A 237 10.68 -2.98 -17.93
N ALA A 238 10.20 -4.16 -17.51
CA ALA A 238 9.58 -4.33 -16.20
C ALA A 238 10.56 -4.04 -15.06
N LEU A 239 11.81 -4.53 -15.15
CA LEU A 239 12.87 -4.29 -14.17
C LEU A 239 13.31 -2.81 -14.15
N GLU A 240 13.39 -2.15 -15.31
CA GLU A 240 13.66 -0.71 -15.40
C GLU A 240 12.53 0.13 -14.78
N LEU A 241 11.26 -0.23 -15.04
CA LEU A 241 10.10 0.42 -14.42
C LEU A 241 10.09 0.21 -12.91
N GLU A 242 10.39 -1.01 -12.44
CA GLU A 242 10.52 -1.34 -11.01
C GLU A 242 11.63 -0.52 -10.35
N ARG A 243 12.77 -0.35 -11.03
CA ARG A 243 13.91 0.44 -10.52
C ARG A 243 13.57 1.92 -10.35
N VAL A 244 12.78 2.48 -11.27
CA VAL A 244 12.61 3.93 -11.36
C VAL A 244 11.25 4.39 -10.90
N LEU A 245 10.17 3.84 -11.44
CA LEU A 245 8.84 4.42 -11.30
C LEU A 245 8.07 3.90 -10.10
N ILE A 246 8.34 2.67 -9.68
CA ILE A 246 7.49 2.00 -8.71
C ILE A 246 8.14 2.03 -7.33
N ARG A 247 7.95 3.15 -6.64
CA ARG A 247 8.45 3.34 -5.27
C ARG A 247 7.30 3.36 -4.27
N PRO A 248 7.50 2.87 -3.03
CA PRO A 248 6.52 3.06 -1.97
C PRO A 248 6.38 4.53 -1.60
N SER A 249 5.25 4.90 -1.00
CA SER A 249 5.14 6.22 -0.36
C SER A 249 6.06 6.31 0.85
N MET A 250 6.47 7.53 1.19
CA MET A 250 7.26 7.82 2.39
C MET A 250 6.58 7.32 3.66
N ARG A 251 5.27 7.52 3.77
CA ARG A 251 4.45 7.03 4.88
C ARG A 251 4.53 5.51 5.00
N TYR A 252 4.35 4.79 3.89
CA TYR A 252 4.37 3.34 3.88
C TYR A 252 5.76 2.78 4.21
N LEU A 253 6.81 3.37 3.64
CA LEU A 253 8.19 2.98 3.92
C LEU A 253 8.57 3.27 5.38
N GLY A 254 8.08 4.36 5.96
CA GLY A 254 8.23 4.67 7.38
C GLY A 254 7.69 3.55 8.27
N LEU A 255 6.48 3.02 7.98
CA LEU A 255 5.94 1.88 8.72
C LEU A 255 6.86 0.65 8.66
N ILE A 256 7.41 0.32 7.49
CA ILE A 256 8.31 -0.83 7.34
C ILE A 256 9.59 -0.61 8.16
N ARG A 257 10.18 0.59 8.09
CA ARG A 257 11.42 0.91 8.82
C ARG A 257 11.24 0.91 10.32
N ASP A 258 10.16 1.54 10.80
CA ASP A 258 9.83 1.55 12.22
C ASP A 258 9.63 0.11 12.69
N GLY A 259 8.84 -0.69 11.97
CA GLY A 259 8.65 -2.10 12.29
C GLY A 259 9.97 -2.90 12.27
N ALA A 260 10.83 -2.65 11.28
CA ALA A 260 12.11 -3.34 11.13
C ALA A 260 13.05 -3.03 12.30
N MET A 261 13.06 -1.79 12.75
CA MET A 261 13.82 -1.36 13.93
C MET A 261 13.28 -1.99 15.21
N HIS A 262 11.97 -1.93 15.45
CA HIS A 262 11.36 -2.47 16.67
C HIS A 262 11.45 -4.01 16.75
N SER A 263 11.40 -4.68 15.60
CA SER A 263 11.49 -6.15 15.54
C SER A 263 12.91 -6.67 15.54
N GLY A 264 13.93 -5.80 15.61
CA GLY A 264 15.34 -6.20 15.58
C GLY A 264 15.77 -6.83 14.26
N LEU A 265 15.25 -6.36 13.12
CA LEU A 265 15.71 -6.82 11.82
C LEU A 265 17.16 -6.41 11.57
N ASP A 266 17.78 -7.10 10.62
CA ASP A 266 19.21 -7.02 10.35
C ASP A 266 19.63 -5.58 10.00
N ALA A 267 20.83 -5.18 10.42
CA ALA A 267 21.30 -3.80 10.26
C ALA A 267 21.47 -3.43 8.77
N ASP A 268 22.01 -4.34 7.95
CA ASP A 268 22.19 -4.11 6.52
C ASP A 268 20.83 -4.04 5.82
N TYR A 269 19.85 -4.84 6.26
CA TYR A 269 18.49 -4.73 5.75
C TYR A 269 17.82 -3.40 6.13
N ARG A 270 18.00 -2.91 7.34
CA ARG A 270 17.51 -1.57 7.73
C ARG A 270 18.17 -0.48 6.90
N GLN A 271 19.47 -0.60 6.62
CA GLN A 271 20.17 0.33 5.73
C GLN A 271 19.65 0.26 4.29
N LEU A 272 19.37 -0.94 3.77
CA LEU A 272 18.69 -1.13 2.49
C LEU A 272 17.36 -0.37 2.45
N LEU A 273 16.52 -0.47 3.49
CA LEU A 273 15.27 0.27 3.57
C LEU A 273 15.49 1.80 3.49
N GLU A 274 16.60 2.30 4.02
CA GLU A 274 17.00 3.71 3.90
C GLU A 274 17.29 4.13 2.45
N THR A 275 17.86 3.23 1.64
CA THR A 275 18.21 3.53 0.23
C THR A 275 17.00 3.73 -0.69
N TYR A 276 15.85 3.10 -0.41
CA TYR A 276 14.65 3.25 -1.25
C TYR A 276 14.15 4.71 -1.33
N MET A 277 14.55 5.57 -0.38
CA MET A 277 14.20 7.01 -0.35
C MET A 277 14.93 7.88 -1.37
N VAL A 278 16.12 7.47 -1.83
CA VAL A 278 17.12 8.46 -2.28
C VAL A 278 16.73 9.18 -3.58
N HIS A 279 15.83 8.64 -4.43
CA HIS A 279 15.57 9.26 -5.74
C HIS A 279 14.29 10.10 -5.85
N TRP A 280 13.44 10.22 -4.82
CA TRP A 280 12.37 11.24 -4.87
C TRP A 280 12.89 12.66 -4.58
N ARG A 281 14.15 12.79 -4.17
CA ARG A 281 14.81 14.09 -3.97
C ARG A 281 15.24 14.78 -5.26
N VAL A 282 14.98 14.22 -6.44
CA VAL A 282 15.19 14.98 -7.69
C VAL A 282 14.04 15.95 -7.89
N SER A 283 14.20 17.08 -7.19
CA SER A 283 13.65 18.39 -7.44
C SER A 283 13.00 18.55 -8.82
N CYS A 284 11.67 18.55 -8.90
CA CYS A 284 11.05 19.45 -9.87
C CYS A 284 11.14 20.86 -9.26
N PRO A 285 11.85 21.81 -9.88
CA PRO A 285 11.84 23.20 -9.44
C PRO A 285 10.42 23.79 -9.42
N CYS A 286 9.49 23.17 -10.16
CA CYS A 286 8.08 23.52 -10.21
C CYS A 286 7.30 23.19 -8.91
N ALA A 287 7.72 22.18 -8.14
CA ALA A 287 6.98 21.72 -6.96
C ALA A 287 7.08 22.66 -5.74
N GLY A 288 7.94 23.70 -5.83
CA GLY A 288 8.16 24.70 -4.79
C GLY A 288 7.35 25.98 -4.92
N ARG A 289 6.62 26.20 -6.04
CA ARG A 289 5.78 27.41 -6.21
C ARG A 289 4.33 27.09 -5.83
N PRO A 290 3.74 27.79 -4.83
CA PRO A 290 2.31 27.66 -4.57
C PRO A 290 1.54 28.17 -5.78
N GLN A 291 0.79 27.32 -6.47
CA GLN A 291 -0.09 27.78 -7.55
C GLN A 291 -1.38 28.35 -6.93
N PRO A 292 -1.70 29.64 -7.14
CA PRO A 292 -2.91 30.27 -6.60
C PRO A 292 -4.19 29.54 -7.01
N LEU A 293 -4.21 29.00 -8.23
CA LEU A 293 -5.32 28.21 -8.77
C LEU A 293 -5.55 26.91 -7.97
N GLN A 294 -4.49 26.29 -7.47
CA GLN A 294 -4.53 25.03 -6.73
C GLN A 294 -5.08 25.21 -5.31
N ALA A 295 -4.74 26.31 -4.65
CA ALA A 295 -5.36 26.72 -3.38
C ALA A 295 -6.86 27.04 -3.57
N TRP A 296 -7.21 27.70 -4.67
CA TRP A 296 -8.60 27.98 -5.05
C TRP A 296 -9.41 26.72 -5.34
N ILE A 297 -8.88 25.76 -6.08
CA ILE A 297 -9.56 24.48 -6.36
C ILE A 297 -9.78 23.68 -5.08
N THR A 298 -8.78 23.63 -4.18
CA THR A 298 -8.89 22.94 -2.90
C THR A 298 -9.94 23.59 -1.99
N ALA A 299 -9.96 24.92 -1.93
CA ALA A 299 -10.99 25.68 -1.22
C ALA A 299 -12.39 25.47 -1.84
N PHE A 300 -12.51 25.52 -3.16
CA PHE A 300 -13.76 25.33 -3.89
C PHE A 300 -14.33 23.92 -3.72
N VAL A 301 -13.49 22.89 -3.77
CA VAL A 301 -13.86 21.50 -3.50
C VAL A 301 -14.34 21.33 -2.05
N ASN A 302 -13.60 21.89 -1.08
CA ASN A 302 -14.00 21.83 0.32
C ASN A 302 -15.29 22.63 0.62
N MET A 303 -15.56 23.71 -0.12
CA MET A 303 -16.77 24.52 0.03
C MET A 303 -17.98 24.00 -0.76
N SER A 304 -17.77 23.25 -1.85
CA SER A 304 -18.86 22.72 -2.70
C SER A 304 -19.40 21.37 -2.24
N THR A 305 -18.66 20.64 -1.42
CA THR A 305 -19.06 19.31 -0.92
C THR A 305 -20.37 19.35 -0.11
N PRO A 306 -20.60 20.28 0.83
CA PRO A 306 -21.85 20.35 1.58
C PRO A 306 -23.06 20.73 0.72
N GLY A 307 -22.89 21.65 -0.24
CA GLY A 307 -23.96 22.04 -1.18
C GLY A 307 -24.36 20.90 -2.11
N PHE A 308 -23.38 20.11 -2.56
CA PHE A 308 -23.61 18.93 -3.39
C PHE A 308 -24.37 17.83 -2.65
N PHE A 309 -24.03 17.55 -1.38
CA PHE A 309 -24.77 16.61 -0.55
C PHE A 309 -26.20 17.09 -0.23
N ARG A 310 -26.41 18.40 -0.01
CA ARG A 310 -27.76 18.98 0.13
C ARG A 310 -28.59 18.79 -1.13
N LEU A 311 -27.98 18.93 -2.31
CA LEU A 311 -28.67 18.73 -3.59
C LEU A 311 -28.99 17.24 -3.84
N MET A 312 -28.09 16.32 -3.50
CA MET A 312 -28.37 14.87 -3.55
C MET A 312 -29.46 14.48 -2.56
N TRP A 313 -29.41 15.01 -1.33
CA TRP A 313 -30.43 14.78 -0.30
C TRP A 313 -31.79 15.30 -0.74
N TRP A 314 -31.85 16.55 -1.23
CA TRP A 314 -33.07 17.14 -1.78
C TRP A 314 -33.62 16.33 -2.97
N ALA A 315 -32.76 15.88 -3.89
CA ALA A 315 -33.16 15.03 -5.01
C ALA A 315 -33.72 13.68 -4.53
N HIS A 316 -33.17 13.13 -3.45
CA HIS A 316 -33.66 11.90 -2.82
C HIS A 316 -35.02 12.12 -2.14
N THR A 317 -35.18 13.18 -1.32
CA THR A 317 -36.43 13.48 -0.60
C THR A 317 -37.57 13.89 -1.53
N MET A 318 -37.27 14.48 -2.69
CA MET A 318 -38.26 14.86 -3.70
C MET A 318 -38.54 13.73 -4.72
N HIS A 319 -38.04 12.51 -4.48
CA HIS A 319 -38.16 11.35 -5.37
C HIS A 319 -37.71 11.62 -6.83
N ARG A 320 -36.73 12.51 -7.02
CA ARG A 320 -36.19 12.90 -8.33
C ARG A 320 -35.12 11.90 -8.78
N GLY A 321 -35.51 10.65 -9.07
CA GLY A 321 -34.58 9.55 -9.37
C GLY A 321 -33.63 9.79 -10.56
N HIS A 322 -34.02 10.59 -11.56
CA HIS A 322 -33.12 10.97 -12.66
C HIS A 322 -32.03 11.95 -12.21
N LEU A 323 -32.39 12.94 -11.40
CA LEU A 323 -31.43 13.92 -10.88
C LEU A 323 -30.47 13.25 -9.90
N LEU A 324 -30.95 12.35 -9.04
CA LEU A 324 -30.10 11.61 -8.12
C LEU A 324 -29.08 10.72 -8.87
N ARG A 325 -29.49 10.03 -9.95
CA ARG A 325 -28.57 9.25 -10.80
C ARG A 325 -27.54 10.14 -11.49
N LEU A 326 -27.95 11.32 -11.98
CA LEU A 326 -27.05 12.29 -12.59
C LEU A 326 -26.02 12.81 -11.58
N LEU A 327 -26.48 13.24 -10.40
CA LEU A 327 -25.61 13.73 -9.33
C LEU A 327 -24.69 12.63 -8.85
N HIS A 328 -25.17 11.42 -8.61
CA HIS A 328 -24.31 10.29 -8.25
C HIS A 328 -23.25 10.02 -9.33
N GLY A 329 -23.61 10.11 -10.62
CA GLY A 329 -22.64 9.98 -11.72
C GLY A 329 -21.65 11.15 -11.83
N ILE A 330 -22.04 12.36 -11.45
CA ILE A 330 -21.13 13.52 -11.35
C ILE A 330 -20.19 13.33 -10.17
N TRP A 331 -20.72 12.99 -8.99
CA TRP A 331 -19.99 12.69 -7.78
C TRP A 331 -18.98 11.59 -8.02
N ASP A 332 -19.39 10.45 -8.55
CA ASP A 332 -18.51 9.32 -8.80
C ASP A 332 -17.34 9.68 -9.73
N ARG A 333 -17.57 10.58 -10.71
CA ARG A 333 -16.53 11.10 -11.60
C ARG A 333 -15.64 12.16 -10.95
N LEU A 334 -16.19 13.02 -10.09
CA LEU A 334 -15.47 14.14 -9.45
C LEU A 334 -14.76 13.70 -8.17
N PHE A 335 -15.43 12.94 -7.31
CA PHE A 335 -14.94 12.38 -6.05
C PHE A 335 -13.74 11.48 -6.27
N ARG A 336 -13.76 10.59 -7.28
CA ARG A 336 -12.58 9.78 -7.64
C ARG A 336 -11.36 10.64 -8.03
N ARG A 337 -11.59 11.82 -8.62
CA ARG A 337 -10.52 12.77 -8.99
C ARG A 337 -10.05 13.60 -7.81
N VAL A 338 -10.98 14.03 -6.96
CA VAL A 338 -10.74 14.90 -5.81
C VAL A 338 -10.10 14.16 -4.64
N LEU A 339 -10.55 12.95 -4.29
CA LEU A 339 -9.97 12.19 -3.16
C LEU A 339 -8.53 11.79 -3.42
N SER A 340 -8.25 11.38 -4.66
CA SER A 340 -6.90 11.12 -5.13
C SER A 340 -6.03 12.37 -5.00
N PHE A 341 -6.57 13.54 -5.33
CA PHE A 341 -5.85 14.82 -5.22
C PHE A 341 -5.66 15.29 -3.76
N LEU A 342 -6.68 15.21 -2.90
CA LEU A 342 -6.61 15.64 -1.50
C LEU A 342 -5.74 14.71 -0.64
N ALA A 343 -5.75 13.39 -0.92
CA ALA A 343 -4.84 12.45 -0.27
C ALA A 343 -3.37 12.70 -0.65
N MET A 344 -3.12 13.14 -1.90
CA MET A 344 -1.80 13.62 -2.35
C MET A 344 -1.34 14.85 -1.56
N GLU A 345 -2.23 15.85 -1.42
CA GLU A 345 -1.92 17.13 -0.79
C GLU A 345 -1.66 16.97 0.71
N ARG A 346 -2.41 16.11 1.41
CA ARG A 346 -2.16 15.87 2.85
C ARG A 346 -0.74 15.32 3.11
N GLU A 347 -0.28 14.41 2.25
CA GLU A 347 1.07 13.83 2.34
C GLU A 347 2.16 14.81 1.88
N LEU A 348 1.96 15.50 0.75
CA LEU A 348 2.87 16.56 0.30
C LEU A 348 3.01 17.67 1.34
N HIS A 349 1.92 18.01 2.02
CA HIS A 349 1.90 19.05 3.04
C HIS A 349 2.57 18.60 4.34
N ALA A 350 2.35 17.36 4.79
CA ALA A 350 3.07 16.77 5.92
C ALA A 350 4.59 16.70 5.67
N ILE A 351 4.99 16.34 4.45
CA ILE A 351 6.39 16.32 4.01
C ILE A 351 6.98 17.74 3.98
N ARG A 352 6.25 18.73 3.45
CA ARG A 352 6.69 20.15 3.41
C ARG A 352 6.80 20.75 4.82
N LEU A 353 5.91 20.39 5.75
CA LEU A 353 5.98 20.81 7.15
C LEU A 353 7.19 20.20 7.88
N ALA A 354 7.44 18.90 7.69
CA ALA A 354 8.61 18.22 8.22
C ALA A 354 9.94 18.79 7.66
N GLN A 355 9.94 19.22 6.39
CA GLN A 355 11.06 19.92 5.76
C GLN A 355 11.26 21.33 6.31
N ARG A 356 10.19 22.11 6.48
CA ARG A 356 10.23 23.49 6.96
C ARG A 356 10.60 23.64 8.44
N ALA A 357 10.28 22.63 9.26
CA ALA A 357 10.73 22.59 10.65
C ALA A 357 12.26 22.55 10.78
N ARG A 358 12.98 22.12 9.74
CA ARG A 358 14.45 22.03 9.72
C ARG A 358 15.14 23.26 9.10
N THR A 359 14.42 24.17 8.44
CA THR A 359 15.02 25.27 7.66
C THR A 359 14.71 26.68 8.16
N GLY A 360 14.30 26.85 9.43
CA GLY A 360 14.20 28.19 10.04
C GLY A 360 13.12 29.11 9.45
N VAL A 361 11.93 28.61 9.18
CA VAL A 361 10.82 29.43 8.64
C VAL A 361 10.38 30.52 9.67
N PRO A 362 10.18 31.79 9.23
CA PRO A 362 9.75 32.88 10.10
C PRO A 362 8.45 32.57 10.87
N THR A 363 8.41 32.90 12.16
CA THR A 363 7.30 32.60 13.08
C THR A 363 5.95 33.12 12.59
N LEU A 364 5.91 34.29 11.95
CA LEU A 364 4.68 34.88 11.41
C LEU A 364 4.03 33.98 10.34
N GLN A 365 4.82 33.37 9.47
CA GLN A 365 4.30 32.49 8.42
C GLN A 365 3.76 31.17 8.99
N ARG A 366 4.36 30.69 10.09
CA ARG A 366 3.82 29.54 10.86
C ARG A 366 2.48 29.90 11.51
N LEU A 367 2.36 31.08 12.10
CA LEU A 367 1.13 31.55 12.73
C LEU A 367 -0.01 31.77 11.73
N LEU A 368 0.26 32.44 10.60
CA LEU A 368 -0.74 32.62 9.53
C LEU A 368 -1.23 31.28 8.97
N HIS A 369 -0.32 30.31 8.85
CA HIS A 369 -0.68 28.98 8.40
C HIS A 369 -1.59 28.26 9.39
N TRP A 370 -1.23 28.23 10.68
CA TRP A 370 -2.08 27.65 11.72
C TRP A 370 -3.42 28.37 11.85
N GLY A 371 -3.44 29.70 11.69
CA GLY A 371 -4.67 30.49 11.63
C GLY A 371 -5.60 30.06 10.50
N MET A 372 -5.06 29.80 9.30
CA MET A 372 -5.86 29.33 8.16
C MET A 372 -6.38 27.90 8.36
N VAL A 373 -5.56 26.99 8.93
CA VAL A 373 -5.98 25.62 9.25
C VAL A 373 -7.10 25.63 10.29
N TRP A 374 -6.96 26.44 11.34
CA TRP A 374 -8.00 26.63 12.35
C TRP A 374 -9.28 27.21 11.75
N PHE A 375 -9.17 28.26 10.93
CA PHE A 375 -10.31 28.86 10.25
C PHE A 375 -11.05 27.85 9.37
N CYS A 376 -10.34 27.08 8.54
CA CYS A 376 -10.95 26.05 7.70
C CYS A 376 -11.61 24.94 8.53
N SER A 377 -10.97 24.50 9.61
CA SER A 377 -11.51 23.47 10.51
C SER A 377 -12.78 23.96 11.23
N PHE A 378 -12.77 25.22 11.68
CA PHE A 378 -13.91 25.86 12.34
C PHE A 378 -15.06 26.09 11.36
N ALA A 379 -14.76 26.51 10.12
CA ALA A 379 -15.76 26.64 9.07
C ALA A 379 -16.41 25.29 8.74
N ILE A 380 -15.63 24.21 8.63
CA ILE A 380 -16.17 22.85 8.41
C ILE A 380 -17.05 22.42 9.58
N LEU A 381 -16.60 22.59 10.82
CA LEU A 381 -17.38 22.25 12.02
C LEU A 381 -18.67 23.07 12.10
N PHE A 382 -18.61 24.38 11.90
CA PHE A 382 -19.77 25.27 11.92
C PHE A 382 -20.79 24.91 10.84
N TRP A 383 -20.33 24.49 9.66
CA TRP A 383 -21.21 24.09 8.56
C TRP A 383 -21.75 22.65 8.67
N ALA A 384 -20.99 21.74 9.28
CA ALA A 384 -21.38 20.33 9.44
C ALA A 384 -22.21 20.07 10.70
N ALA A 385 -22.00 20.85 11.77
CA ALA A 385 -22.67 20.68 13.05
C ALA A 385 -24.21 20.71 12.97
N PRO A 386 -24.86 21.61 12.19
CA PRO A 386 -26.32 21.61 12.08
C PRO A 386 -26.87 20.33 11.44
N ALA A 387 -26.17 19.76 10.44
CA ALA A 387 -26.60 18.53 9.78
C ALA A 387 -26.41 17.30 10.69
N ALA A 388 -25.29 17.24 11.42
CA ALA A 388 -25.04 16.20 12.41
C ALA A 388 -26.06 16.26 13.57
N PHE A 389 -26.38 17.47 14.05
CA PHE A 389 -27.36 17.69 15.11
C PHE A 389 -28.78 17.30 14.66
N MET A 390 -29.18 17.64 13.42
CA MET A 390 -30.46 17.21 12.86
C MET A 390 -30.53 15.68 12.64
N GLY A 391 -29.43 15.03 12.27
CA GLY A 391 -29.35 13.57 12.20
C GLY A 391 -29.53 12.89 13.56
N LEU A 392 -28.96 13.49 14.62
CA LEU A 392 -29.16 13.07 16.02
C LEU A 392 -30.60 13.25 16.48
N LEU A 393 -31.21 14.41 16.24
CA LEU A 393 -32.59 14.70 16.65
C LEU A 393 -33.64 13.86 15.91
N SER A 394 -33.36 13.47 14.66
CA SER A 394 -34.28 12.65 13.86
C SER A 394 -34.20 11.14 14.16
N GLY A 395 -33.35 10.71 15.10
CA GLY A 395 -33.22 9.29 15.47
C GLY A 395 -32.64 8.40 14.35
N THR A 396 -32.09 9.00 13.28
CA THR A 396 -31.50 8.28 12.13
C THR A 396 -30.00 7.99 12.31
N GLY A 397 -29.46 8.23 13.50
CA GLY A 397 -28.04 8.25 13.82
C GLY A 397 -27.27 6.92 13.83
N ASN A 398 -27.80 5.82 13.27
CA ASN A 398 -27.06 4.56 13.11
C ASN A 398 -26.87 4.21 11.62
N PHE A 399 -25.82 4.76 11.01
CA PHE A 399 -25.43 4.47 9.62
C PHE A 399 -24.86 3.06 9.40
N PHE A 400 -24.67 2.26 10.46
CA PHE A 400 -24.13 0.90 10.38
C PHE A 400 -24.93 -0.10 11.23
N HIS A 401 -26.16 -0.40 10.85
CA HIS A 401 -26.79 -1.65 11.26
C HIS A 401 -26.40 -2.75 10.27
N VAL A 402 -25.39 -3.54 10.64
CA VAL A 402 -25.22 -4.89 10.07
C VAL A 402 -26.45 -5.68 10.52
N ARG A 403 -27.31 -6.07 9.58
CA ARG A 403 -28.41 -7.01 9.86
C ARG A 403 -27.78 -8.30 10.36
N SER A 404 -28.03 -8.66 11.61
CA SER A 404 -27.81 -10.03 12.08
C SER A 404 -28.68 -10.95 11.22
N SER A 405 -28.06 -11.80 10.42
CA SER A 405 -28.74 -12.92 9.78
C SER A 405 -29.25 -13.85 10.87
N ALA A 406 -30.51 -13.64 11.27
CA ALA A 406 -31.24 -14.60 12.09
C ALA A 406 -31.21 -15.95 11.38
N SER A 407 -30.74 -16.95 12.11
CA SER A 407 -30.72 -18.36 11.73
C SER A 407 -32.06 -18.78 11.15
N ARG A 408 -32.09 -19.13 9.85
CA ARG A 408 -33.18 -19.94 9.31
C ARG A 408 -33.06 -21.32 9.95
N SER A 409 -33.96 -21.60 10.88
CA SER A 409 -34.23 -22.94 11.38
C SER A 409 -34.56 -23.85 10.20
N CYS A 410 -33.77 -24.89 10.00
CA CYS A 410 -34.11 -26.01 9.13
C CYS A 410 -35.32 -26.75 9.74
N ALA A 411 -36.53 -26.37 9.30
CA ALA A 411 -37.69 -27.20 9.47
C ALA A 411 -37.60 -28.36 8.47
N SER A 412 -37.53 -29.58 9.00
CA SER A 412 -37.53 -30.83 8.26
C SER A 412 -38.91 -31.09 7.63
N PRO A 413 -39.03 -31.37 6.32
CA PRO A 413 -40.27 -31.90 5.77
C PRO A 413 -40.27 -33.43 5.90
N ALA A 414 -40.95 -33.90 6.94
CA ALA A 414 -41.49 -35.25 6.98
C ALA A 414 -42.53 -35.38 5.86
N GLY A 415 -42.32 -36.30 4.91
CA GLY A 415 -43.16 -36.40 3.72
C GLY A 415 -43.02 -37.70 2.94
N ARG A 416 -43.30 -38.82 3.62
CA ARG A 416 -44.01 -40.02 3.11
C ARG A 416 -44.08 -40.20 1.58
N ARG A 417 -43.37 -41.21 1.05
CA ARG A 417 -43.81 -41.99 -0.12
C ARG A 417 -43.51 -43.48 0.12
N GLN A 418 -44.54 -44.20 0.53
CA GLN A 418 -44.73 -45.62 0.22
C GLN A 418 -45.44 -45.70 -1.14
N MET A 419 -44.92 -46.48 -2.08
CA MET A 419 -45.67 -47.30 -3.06
C MET A 419 -44.67 -48.30 -3.66
N HIS A 420 -44.77 -49.55 -3.24
CA HIS A 420 -45.30 -50.68 -4.02
C HIS A 420 -44.27 -51.29 -4.97
N VAL A 421 -43.67 -52.38 -4.48
CA VAL A 421 -43.12 -53.48 -5.27
C VAL A 421 -44.27 -54.45 -5.54
N ALA A 422 -44.52 -54.76 -6.81
CA ALA A 422 -45.19 -55.98 -7.24
C ALA A 422 -44.72 -56.32 -8.67
N ASN A 423 -44.15 -57.52 -8.77
CA ASN A 423 -43.89 -58.40 -9.94
C ASN A 423 -43.64 -57.79 -11.32
#